data_AF-A0A933YL84-F1
#
_entry.id   AF-A0A933YL84-F1
#
_cell.length_a   1.000
_cell.length_b   1.000
_cell.length_c   1.000
_cell.angle_alpha   90.00
_cell.angle_beta   90.00
_cell.angle_gamma   90.00
#
_symmetry.space_group_name_H-M   'P 1'
#
loop_
_entity.id
_entity.type
_entity.pdbx_description
1 polymer ?
#
loop_
_entity_poly.entity_id
_entity_poly.type
_entity_poly.pdbx_seq_one_letter_code
_entity_poly.pdbx_strand_id
1 'polypeptide(L)' 'MSESVKETLQRWPGVSQFVFVPQTEEQYARLVALLDELIDEVGEDERHPLASLMDVIGVLIEKYEDDHIPKLN' A
#
# COMPACT_ATOMS: atom_id res chain seq x y z
N MET A 1 -10.95 -0.41 23.84
CA MET A 1 -10.52 0.09 22.52
C MET A 1 -10.09 1.54 22.68
N SER A 2 -8.87 1.88 22.27
CA SER A 2 -8.35 3.26 22.36
C SER A 2 -9.15 4.20 21.47
N GLU A 3 -9.08 5.51 21.74
CA GLU A 3 -9.69 6.54 20.91
C GLU A 3 -9.13 6.51 19.47
N SER A 4 -7.82 6.32 19.33
CA SER A 4 -7.17 6.16 18.03
C SER A 4 -7.77 5.03 17.18
N VAL A 5 -8.04 3.87 17.77
CA VAL A 5 -8.64 2.73 17.03
C VAL A 5 -10.09 3.03 16.65
N LYS A 6 -10.85 3.77 17.47
CA LYS A 6 -12.22 4.19 17.14
C LYS A 6 -12.25 5.13 15.94
N GLU A 7 -11.35 6.11 15.90
CA GLU A 7 -11.23 7.05 14.78
C GLU A 7 -10.78 6.34 13.51
N THR A 8 -9.82 5.42 13.61
CA THR A 8 -9.41 4.59 12.48
C THR A 8 -10.57 3.79 11.94
N LEU A 9 -11.39 3.15 12.78
CA LEU A 9 -12.56 2.37 12.32
C LEU A 9 -13.54 3.21 11.49
N GLN A 10 -13.70 4.51 11.79
CA GLN A 10 -14.57 5.39 11.02
C GLN A 10 -14.02 5.70 9.63
N ARG A 11 -12.70 5.75 9.49
CA ARG A 11 -12.00 6.07 8.22
C ARG A 11 -11.58 4.83 7.44
N TRP A 12 -11.55 3.67 8.10
CA TRP A 12 -11.02 2.42 7.58
C TRP A 12 -11.67 1.96 6.27
N PRO A 13 -12.99 2.09 6.05
CA PRO A 13 -13.59 1.65 4.79
C PRO A 13 -12.96 2.29 3.56
N GLY A 14 -12.57 3.57 3.62
CA GLY A 14 -11.84 4.22 2.53
C GLY A 14 -10.40 3.71 2.41
N VAL A 15 -9.70 3.60 3.53
CA VAL A 15 -8.30 3.14 3.57
C VAL A 15 -8.14 1.69 3.11
N SER A 16 -9.06 0.82 3.49
CA SER A 16 -9.04 -0.61 3.16
C SER A 16 -9.18 -0.91 1.66
N GLN A 17 -9.58 0.08 0.85
CA GLN A 17 -9.64 -0.08 -0.60
C GLN A 17 -8.25 -0.14 -1.24
N PHE A 18 -7.23 0.36 -0.55
CA PHE A 18 -5.85 0.42 -1.04
C PHE A 18 -4.82 -0.17 -0.07
N VAL A 19 -5.16 -0.39 1.20
CA VAL A 19 -4.30 -1.11 2.16
C VAL A 19 -4.87 -2.51 2.40
N PHE A 20 -4.43 -3.46 1.58
CA PHE A 20 -4.82 -4.87 1.68
C PHE A 20 -3.73 -5.78 1.11
N VAL A 21 -3.70 -7.04 1.54
CA VAL A 21 -2.76 -8.03 0.98
C VAL A 21 -3.29 -8.50 -0.36
N PRO A 22 -2.60 -8.24 -1.49
CA PRO A 22 -3.05 -8.69 -2.80
C PRO A 22 -3.00 -10.21 -2.91
N GLN A 23 -4.01 -10.79 -3.54
CA GLN A 23 -4.16 -12.23 -3.78
C GLN A 23 -4.37 -12.55 -5.27
N THR A 24 -4.55 -11.51 -6.11
CA THR A 24 -4.76 -11.64 -7.55
C THR A 24 -3.88 -10.65 -8.30
N GLU A 25 -3.64 -10.92 -9.59
CA GLU A 25 -2.86 -10.04 -10.46
C GLU A 25 -3.53 -8.66 -10.61
N GLU A 26 -4.87 -8.61 -10.69
CA GLU A 26 -5.62 -7.35 -10.73
C GLU A 26 -5.46 -6.53 -9.45
N GLN A 27 -5.38 -7.21 -8.30
CA GLN A 27 -5.13 -6.57 -7.01
C GLN A 27 -3.71 -6.03 -6.93
N TYR A 28 -2.73 -6.81 -7.38
CA TYR A 28 -1.34 -6.38 -7.50
C TYR A 28 -1.21 -5.15 -8.42
N ALA A 29 -1.78 -5.19 -9.62
CA ALA A 29 -1.73 -4.09 -10.58
C ALA A 29 -2.33 -2.79 -10.01
N ARG A 30 -3.39 -2.89 -9.20
CA ARG A 30 -3.95 -1.73 -8.48
C ARG A 30 -2.99 -1.14 -7.47
N LEU A 31 -2.26 -1.97 -6.72
CA LEU A 31 -1.26 -1.48 -5.76
C LEU A 31 -0.06 -0.87 -6.47
N VAL A 32 0.38 -1.42 -7.60
CA VAL A 32 1.44 -0.83 -8.43
C VAL A 32 1.03 0.55 -8.95
N ALA A 33 -0.16 0.67 -9.54
CA ALA A 33 -0.67 1.96 -10.02
C ALA A 33 -0.78 3.00 -8.89
N LEU A 34 -1.21 2.57 -7.70
CA LEU A 34 -1.23 3.43 -6.52
C LEU A 34 0.19 3.86 -6.09
N LEU A 35 1.16 2.95 -6.13
CA LEU A 35 2.53 3.27 -5.78
C LEU A 35 3.09 4.37 -6.71
N ASP A 36 2.78 4.29 -8.00
CA ASP A 36 3.15 5.33 -8.98
C ASP A 36 2.52 6.69 -8.61
N GLU A 37 1.21 6.72 -8.28
CA GLU A 37 0.53 7.94 -7.83
C GLU A 37 1.16 8.52 -6.55
N LEU A 38 1.57 7.66 -5.62
CA LEU A 38 2.23 8.08 -4.37
C LEU A 38 3.62 8.64 -4.63
N ILE A 39 4.38 8.07 -5.56
CA ILE A 39 5.70 8.58 -5.96
C ILE A 39 5.56 9.98 -6.57
N ASP A 40 4.58 10.17 -7.45
CA ASP A 40 4.30 11.47 -8.08
C ASP A 40 3.90 12.54 -7.05
N GLU A 41 3.10 12.18 -6.03
CA GLU A 41 2.63 13.11 -4.99
C GLU A 41 3.70 13.40 -3.93
N VAL A 42 4.43 12.38 -3.45
CA VAL A 42 5.49 12.53 -2.44
C VAL A 42 6.69 13.25 -3.03
N GLY A 43 7.06 12.92 -4.28
CA GLY A 43 8.23 13.47 -4.96
C GLY A 43 9.51 13.32 -4.13
N GLU A 44 10.19 14.44 -3.87
CA GLU A 44 11.43 14.50 -3.07
C GLU A 44 11.19 14.82 -1.58
N ASP A 45 9.95 14.98 -1.13
CA ASP A 45 9.66 15.30 0.28
C ASP A 45 9.58 14.03 1.14
N GLU A 46 10.72 13.59 1.66
CA GLU A 46 10.80 12.44 2.57
C GLU A 46 9.97 12.62 3.87
N ARG A 47 9.52 13.84 4.21
CA ARG A 47 8.66 14.10 5.37
C ARG A 47 7.18 14.14 5.02
N HIS A 48 6.83 13.83 3.77
CA HIS A 48 5.46 13.86 3.30
C HIS A 48 4.60 12.86 4.13
N PRO A 49 3.37 13.23 4.54
CA PRO A 49 2.50 12.34 5.31
C PRO A 49 2.23 10.98 4.63
N LEU A 50 2.28 10.94 3.30
CA LEU A 50 2.07 9.72 2.51
C LEU A 50 3.35 8.88 2.31
N ALA A 51 4.53 9.36 2.71
CA ALA A 51 5.77 8.58 2.57
C ALA A 51 5.67 7.24 3.29
N SER A 52 5.12 7.23 4.52
CA SER A 52 4.87 6.00 5.27
C SER A 52 3.85 5.06 4.62
N LEU A 53 2.91 5.60 3.82
CA LEU A 53 1.96 4.77 3.05
C LEU A 53 2.67 4.14 1.85
N MET A 54 3.53 4.89 1.16
CA MET A 54 4.36 4.41 0.05
C MET A 54 5.18 3.18 0.48
N ASP A 55 5.82 3.24 1.65
CA ASP A 55 6.57 2.11 2.22
C ASP A 55 5.69 0.87 2.42
N VAL A 56 4.49 1.06 2.99
CA VAL A 56 3.52 -0.03 3.21
C VAL A 56 3.07 -0.66 1.90
N ILE A 57 2.75 0.15 0.88
CA ILE A 57 2.34 -0.35 -0.44
C ILE A 57 3.48 -1.13 -1.09
N GLY A 58 4.73 -0.64 -1.01
CA GLY A 58 5.91 -1.34 -1.52
C GLY A 58 6.07 -2.74 -0.91
N VAL A 59 5.91 -2.88 0.40
CA VAL A 59 5.98 -4.19 1.09
C VAL A 59 4.85 -5.13 0.64
N LEU A 60 3.64 -4.61 0.39
CA LEU A 60 2.51 -5.43 -0.08
C LEU A 60 2.73 -5.96 -1.50
N ILE A 61 3.33 -5.13 -2.37
CA ILE A 61 3.74 -5.50 -3.74
C ILE A 61 4.84 -6.56 -3.67
N GLU A 62 5.93 -6.32 -2.93
CA GLU A 62 7.05 -7.27 -2.77
C GLU A 62 6.54 -8.63 -2.27
N LYS A 63 5.64 -8.62 -1.28
CA LYS A 63 5.03 -9.86 -0.78
C LYS A 63 4.29 -10.64 -1.87
N TYR A 64 3.54 -9.95 -2.74
CA TYR A 64 2.86 -10.61 -3.85
C TYR A 64 3.84 -11.27 -4.80
N GLU A 65 4.89 -10.53 -5.18
CA GLU A 65 5.92 -10.98 -6.10
C GLU A 65 6.66 -12.20 -5.55
N ASP A 66 7.01 -12.18 -4.27
CA ASP A 66 7.64 -13.31 -3.58
C ASP A 66 6.77 -14.58 -3.60
N ASP A 67 5.45 -14.42 -3.47
CA ASP A 67 4.52 -15.54 -3.43
C ASP A 67 4.14 -16.08 -4.83
N HIS A 68 4.22 -15.25 -5.89
CA HIS A 68 3.64 -15.56 -7.21
C HIS A 68 4.64 -15.54 -8.38
N ILE A 69 5.74 -14.81 -8.26
CA ILE A 69 6.73 -14.65 -9.32
C ILE A 69 7.95 -15.51 -8.98
N PRO A 70 8.30 -16.50 -9.83
CA PRO A 70 9.52 -17.27 -9.63
C PRO A 70 10.74 -16.34 -9.62
N LYS A 71 11.49 -16.33 -8.52
CA LYS A 71 12.80 -15.67 -8.49
C LYS A 71 13.69 -16.36 -9.53
N LEU A 72 14.21 -15.58 -10.48
CA LEU A 72 15.19 -16.09 -11.44
C LEU A 72 16.47 -16.41 -10.66
N ASN A 73 16.83 -17.70 -10.63
CA ASN A 73 18.03 -18.22 -9.99
C ASN A 73 19.24 -18.13 -10.93
#